data_AF-A0A2V6S933-F1
#
_entry.id   AF-A0A2V6S933-F1
#
_cell.length_a   1.000
_cell.length_b   1.000
_cell.length_c   1.000
_cell.angle_alpha   90.00
_cell.angle_beta   90.00
_cell.angle_gamma   90.00
#
_symmetry.space_group_name_H-M   'P 1'
#
loop_
_entity.id
_entity.type
_entity.pdbx_description
1 polymer ?
#
loop_
_entity_poly.entity_id
_entity_poly.type
_entity_poly.pdbx_seq_one_letter_code
_entity_poly.pdbx_strand_id
1 'polypeptide(L)'
;MSNEALTPATHVIHASLVRPALFAGAEPAVVMVEASVTFALVFVVGFHVATLLLAVVWLTAVHGVMVWVAKQDAQMTTLYVRSLFAQDYYPAHAGVQAAPAAVRSSVPSWA
;
A
#
# COMPACT_ATOMS: atom_id res chain seq x y z
N MET A 1 26.11 39.87 -0.03
CA MET A 1 25.38 38.62 -0.30
C MET A 1 24.33 38.49 0.78
N SER A 2 23.08 38.83 0.47
CA SER A 2 21.97 38.93 1.42
C SER A 2 21.36 37.56 1.74
N ASN A 3 21.08 37.32 3.03
CA ASN A 3 20.58 36.05 3.59
C ASN A 3 19.13 35.67 3.20
N GLU A 4 18.57 36.34 2.19
CA GLU A 4 17.17 36.19 1.75
C GLU A 4 16.96 34.99 0.83
N ALA A 5 18.05 34.41 0.30
CA ALA A 5 17.99 33.26 -0.61
C ALA A 5 17.78 31.90 0.11
N LEU A 6 17.72 31.86 1.44
CA LEU A 6 17.68 30.64 2.25
C LEU A 6 16.34 30.37 2.94
N THR A 7 15.28 31.15 2.68
CA THR A 7 13.95 30.88 3.23
C THR A 7 13.21 29.90 2.32
N PRO A 8 13.06 28.61 2.69
CA PRO A 8 12.25 27.70 1.90
C PRO A 8 10.80 28.22 1.89
N ALA A 9 10.28 28.48 0.69
CA ALA A 9 8.89 28.88 0.52
C ALA A 9 7.97 27.75 1.02
N THR A 10 7.34 27.94 2.18
CA THR A 10 6.37 26.99 2.74
C THR A 10 5.04 27.12 2.01
N HIS A 11 4.85 26.28 0.99
CA HIS A 11 3.56 26.11 0.32
C HIS A 11 2.68 25.12 1.09
N VAL A 12 1.42 25.50 1.36
CA VAL A 12 0.43 24.61 1.98
C VAL A 12 -0.02 23.57 0.96
N ILE A 13 0.43 22.32 1.13
CA ILE A 13 -0.04 21.21 0.31
C ILE A 13 -1.36 20.71 0.89
N HIS A 14 -2.46 20.89 0.14
CA HIS A 14 -3.76 20.38 0.53
C HIS A 14 -3.81 18.85 0.40
N ALA A 15 -4.36 18.17 1.42
CA ALA A 15 -4.44 16.71 1.43
C ALA A 15 -5.26 16.14 0.26
N SER A 16 -6.17 16.90 -0.34
CA SER A 16 -6.92 16.51 -1.53
C SER A 16 -6.05 16.32 -2.78
N LEU A 17 -4.87 16.94 -2.84
CA LEU A 17 -3.94 16.79 -3.96
C LEU A 17 -3.17 15.46 -3.91
N VAL A 18 -3.04 14.87 -2.72
CA VAL A 18 -2.18 13.70 -2.49
C VAL A 18 -2.99 12.46 -2.09
N ARG A 19 -4.25 12.66 -1.64
CA ARG A 19 -5.09 11.55 -1.19
C ARG A 19 -5.48 10.67 -2.39
N PRO A 20 -5.21 9.35 -2.32
CA PRO A 20 -5.63 8.42 -3.36
C PRO A 20 -7.14 8.30 -3.46
N ALA A 21 -7.64 8.05 -4.66
CA ALA A 21 -9.04 7.71 -4.87
C ALA A 21 -9.32 6.27 -4.41
N LEU A 22 -10.31 6.11 -3.52
CA LEU A 22 -10.80 4.81 -3.05
C LEU A 22 -12.03 4.40 -3.88
N PHE A 23 -12.14 3.13 -4.24
CA PHE A 23 -13.30 2.54 -4.90
C PHE A 23 -14.16 1.80 -3.87
N ALA A 24 -15.43 2.18 -3.76
CA ALA A 24 -16.35 1.63 -2.74
C ALA A 24 -15.79 1.68 -1.30
N GLY A 25 -14.88 2.61 -1.01
CA GLY A 25 -14.22 2.73 0.30
C GLY A 25 -12.99 1.86 0.51
N ALA A 26 -12.56 1.08 -0.48
CA ALA A 26 -11.34 0.28 -0.47
C ALA A 26 -10.34 0.72 -1.56
N GLU A 27 -9.09 0.24 -1.47
CA GLU A 27 -8.06 0.52 -2.48
C GLU A 27 -8.43 -0.07 -3.86
N PRO A 28 -8.15 0.63 -4.98
CA PRO A 28 -8.48 0.14 -6.33
C PRO A 28 -7.92 -1.26 -6.63
N ALA A 29 -6.65 -1.50 -6.25
CA ALA A 29 -5.99 -2.79 -6.48
C ALA A 29 -6.70 -3.94 -5.74
N VAL A 30 -7.21 -3.66 -4.55
CA VAL A 30 -7.94 -4.64 -3.74
C VAL A 30 -9.28 -4.98 -4.37
N VAL A 31 -10.05 -3.97 -4.76
CA VAL A 31 -11.35 -4.16 -5.43
C VAL A 31 -11.18 -4.96 -6.73
N MET A 32 -10.11 -4.71 -7.49
CA MET A 32 -9.80 -5.48 -8.70
C MET A 32 -9.53 -6.95 -8.38
N VAL A 33 -8.80 -7.26 -7.31
CA VAL A 33 -8.57 -8.64 -6.86
C VAL A 33 -9.88 -9.29 -6.39
N GLU A 34 -10.68 -8.61 -5.57
CA GLU A 34 -11.98 -9.11 -5.11
C GLU A 34 -12.92 -9.45 -6.27
N ALA A 35 -13.02 -8.54 -7.25
CA ALA A 35 -13.81 -8.74 -8.45
C ALA A 35 -13.29 -9.91 -9.29
N SER A 36 -11.96 -10.04 -9.43
CA SER A 36 -11.32 -11.12 -10.17
C SER A 36 -11.56 -12.49 -9.51
N VAL A 37 -11.45 -12.56 -8.18
CA VAL A 37 -11.72 -13.79 -7.41
C VAL A 37 -13.20 -14.16 -7.51
N THR A 38 -14.10 -13.19 -7.37
CA THR A 38 -15.55 -13.40 -7.51
C THR A 38 -15.88 -13.92 -8.91
N PHE A 39 -15.31 -13.30 -9.95
CA PHE A 39 -15.45 -13.75 -11.32
C PHE A 39 -14.94 -15.19 -11.49
N ALA A 40 -13.75 -15.49 -10.96
CA ALA A 40 -13.19 -16.84 -11.01
C ALA A 40 -14.08 -17.86 -10.29
N LEU A 41 -14.63 -17.54 -9.12
CA LEU A 41 -15.56 -18.41 -8.41
C LEU A 41 -16.77 -18.73 -9.29
N VAL A 42 -17.43 -17.71 -9.85
CA VAL A 42 -18.68 -17.91 -10.60
C VAL A 42 -18.44 -18.65 -11.93
N PHE A 43 -17.38 -18.30 -12.67
CA PHE A 43 -17.17 -18.79 -14.04
C PHE A 43 -16.21 -19.97 -14.15
N VAL A 44 -15.22 -20.09 -13.25
CA VAL A 44 -14.24 -21.19 -13.30
C VAL A 44 -14.71 -22.39 -12.46
N VAL A 45 -15.23 -22.14 -11.24
CA VAL A 45 -15.75 -23.23 -10.39
C VAL A 45 -17.12 -23.67 -10.86
N GLY A 46 -17.95 -22.71 -11.27
CA GLY A 46 -19.24 -22.96 -11.91
C GLY A 46 -20.43 -22.33 -11.19
N PHE A 47 -21.51 -22.18 -11.95
CA PHE A 47 -22.72 -21.49 -11.51
C PHE A 47 -23.63 -22.39 -10.65
N HIS A 48 -23.27 -22.52 -9.37
CA HIS A 48 -24.06 -23.24 -8.37
C HIS A 48 -24.42 -22.34 -7.19
N VAL A 49 -25.55 -22.64 -6.53
CA VAL A 49 -26.03 -21.87 -5.38
C VAL A 49 -24.96 -21.77 -4.29
N ALA A 50 -24.26 -22.88 -4.01
CA ALA A 50 -23.16 -22.89 -3.04
C ALA A 50 -22.03 -21.92 -3.43
N THR A 51 -21.64 -21.90 -4.71
CA THR A 51 -20.62 -20.99 -5.24
C THR A 51 -21.06 -19.53 -5.16
N LEU A 52 -22.32 -19.25 -5.46
CA LEU A 52 -22.88 -17.89 -5.34
C LEU A 52 -22.92 -17.42 -3.89
N LEU A 53 -23.34 -18.28 -2.96
CA LEU A 53 -23.31 -17.97 -1.53
C LEU A 53 -21.88 -17.70 -1.06
N LEU A 54 -20.92 -18.53 -1.48
CA LEU A 54 -19.50 -18.31 -1.18
C LEU A 54 -18.99 -16.98 -1.76
N ALA A 55 -19.37 -16.63 -2.99
CA ALA A 55 -18.99 -15.37 -3.62
C ALA A 55 -19.57 -14.16 -2.87
N VAL A 56 -20.82 -14.24 -2.40
CA VAL A 56 -21.45 -13.19 -1.59
C VAL A 56 -20.77 -13.06 -0.22
N VAL A 57 -20.50 -14.19 0.45
CA VAL A 57 -19.77 -14.18 1.74
C VAL A 57 -18.37 -13.62 1.56
N TRP A 58 -17.66 -14.03 0.50
CA TRP A 58 -16.33 -13.52 0.15
C TRP A 58 -16.37 -12.00 -0.06
N LEU A 59 -17.25 -11.52 -0.94
CA LEU A 59 -17.39 -10.09 -1.20
C LEU A 59 -17.74 -9.33 0.07
N THR A 60 -18.73 -9.76 0.85
CA THR A 60 -19.14 -8.99 2.04
C THR A 60 -18.09 -9.00 3.16
N ALA A 61 -17.52 -10.16 3.47
CA ALA A 61 -16.56 -10.30 4.57
C ALA A 61 -15.22 -9.64 4.22
N VAL A 62 -14.66 -9.97 3.06
CA VAL A 62 -13.35 -9.43 2.64
C VAL A 62 -13.48 -7.94 2.38
N HIS A 63 -14.49 -7.49 1.64
CA HIS A 63 -14.67 -6.07 1.37
C HIS A 63 -14.88 -5.26 2.65
N GLY A 64 -15.66 -5.78 3.60
CA GLY A 64 -15.85 -5.13 4.90
C GLY A 64 -14.53 -4.93 5.66
N VAL A 65 -13.66 -5.95 5.64
CA VAL A 65 -12.31 -5.87 6.23
C VAL A 65 -11.45 -4.87 5.47
N MET A 66 -11.47 -4.88 4.14
CA MET A 66 -10.62 -4.00 3.33
C MET A 66 -11.05 -2.53 3.43
N VAL A 67 -12.35 -2.25 3.53
CA VAL A 67 -12.87 -0.90 3.85
C VAL A 67 -12.41 -0.46 5.25
N TRP A 68 -12.37 -1.37 6.22
CA TRP A 68 -11.85 -1.05 7.56
C TRP A 68 -10.35 -0.77 7.54
N VAL A 69 -9.56 -1.52 6.77
CA VAL A 69 -8.12 -1.26 6.56
C VAL A 69 -7.91 0.10 5.90
N ALA A 70 -8.66 0.40 4.82
CA ALA A 70 -8.55 1.66 4.10
C ALA A 70 -8.94 2.89 4.94
N LYS A 71 -9.74 2.71 6.00
CA LYS A 71 -10.01 3.77 6.99
C LYS A 71 -8.80 4.11 7.86
N GLN A 72 -7.90 3.15 8.10
CA GLN A 72 -6.68 3.38 8.88
C GLN A 72 -5.59 4.00 8.02
N ASP A 73 -5.36 3.42 6.84
CA ASP A 73 -4.45 3.94 5.85
C ASP A 73 -4.95 3.59 4.44
N ALA A 74 -5.19 4.63 3.63
CA ALA A 74 -5.74 4.52 2.29
C ALA A 74 -4.75 3.92 1.26
N GLN A 75 -3.47 3.74 1.61
CA GLN A 75 -2.45 3.14 0.75
C GLN A 75 -1.78 1.92 1.39
N MET A 76 -2.37 1.33 2.43
CA MET A 76 -1.74 0.25 3.19
C MET A 76 -1.31 -0.92 2.31
N THR A 77 -2.19 -1.36 1.39
CA THR A 77 -1.92 -2.50 0.49
C THR A 77 -0.81 -2.16 -0.50
N THR A 78 -0.90 -0.97 -1.09
CA THR A 78 0.10 -0.48 -2.05
C THR A 78 1.48 -0.36 -1.41
N LEU A 79 1.57 0.21 -0.21
CA LEU A 79 2.82 0.32 0.55
C LEU A 79 3.35 -1.05 0.97
N TYR A 80 2.46 -1.97 1.39
CA TYR A 80 2.84 -3.33 1.74
C TYR A 80 3.47 -4.06 0.54
N VAL A 81 2.80 -4.08 -0.60
CA VAL A 81 3.31 -4.71 -1.83
C VAL A 81 4.63 -4.06 -2.26
N ARG A 82 4.71 -2.73 -2.25
CA ARG A 82 5.96 -2.02 -2.52
C ARG A 82 7.07 -2.42 -1.55
N SER A 83 6.75 -2.59 -0.27
CA SER A 83 7.74 -3.00 0.73
C SER A 83 8.26 -4.40 0.43
N LEU A 84 7.39 -5.35 0.06
CA LEU A 84 7.79 -6.69 -0.37
C LEU A 84 8.76 -6.65 -1.54
N PHE A 85 8.47 -5.86 -2.59
CA PHE A 85 9.39 -5.72 -3.72
C PHE A 85 10.71 -5.04 -3.34
N ALA A 86 10.70 -4.17 -2.33
CA ALA A 86 11.88 -3.49 -1.87
C ALA A 86 12.68 -4.29 -0.83
N GLN A 87 12.16 -5.42 -0.31
CA GLN A 87 12.79 -6.16 0.79
C GLN A 87 14.21 -6.62 0.46
N ASP A 88 14.50 -6.98 -0.79
CA ASP A 88 15.83 -7.43 -1.22
C ASP A 88 16.89 -6.32 -1.09
N TYR A 89 16.48 -5.06 -1.26
CA TYR A 89 17.38 -3.89 -1.22
C TYR A 89 17.30 -3.12 0.10
N TYR A 90 16.13 -3.13 0.72
CA TYR A 90 15.80 -2.46 1.97
C TYR A 90 15.15 -3.45 2.94
N PRO A 91 15.93 -4.42 3.45
CA PRO A 91 15.45 -5.33 4.49
C PRO A 91 14.97 -4.53 5.70
N ALA A 92 13.90 -5.01 6.33
CA ALA A 92 13.28 -4.34 7.48
C ALA A 92 14.21 -4.39 8.70
N HIS A 93 15.06 -3.38 8.86
CA HIS A 93 15.95 -3.19 10.01
C HIS A 93 15.45 -2.10 10.98
N ALA A 94 14.13 -1.90 11.06
CA ALA A 94 13.51 -0.86 11.88
C ALA A 94 13.21 -1.30 13.33
N GLY A 95 13.96 -2.26 13.87
CA GLY A 95 13.85 -2.70 15.25
C GLY A 95 14.95 -2.07 16.11
N VAL A 96 14.65 -1.74 17.38
CA VAL A 96 15.66 -1.24 18.35
C VAL A 96 16.82 -2.23 18.52
N GLN A 97 16.56 -3.52 18.29
CA GLN A 97 17.49 -4.62 18.39
C GLN A 97 18.07 -5.07 17.03
N ALA A 98 17.71 -4.40 15.92
CA ALA A 98 18.24 -4.76 14.61
C ALA A 98 19.74 -4.45 14.53
N ALA A 99 20.52 -5.37 13.93
CA ALA A 99 21.94 -5.11 13.70
C ALA A 99 22.10 -3.87 12.81
N PRO A 100 22.95 -2.90 13.18
CA PRO A 100 23.16 -1.70 12.38
C PRO A 100 23.71 -2.07 11.00
N ALA A 101 23.20 -1.41 9.95
CA ALA A 101 23.67 -1.62 8.59
C ALA A 101 25.17 -1.26 8.48
N ALA A 102 25.92 -2.02 7.67
CA ALA A 102 27.32 -1.72 7.40
C ALA A 102 27.44 -0.33 6.76
N VAL A 103 28.03 0.61 7.49
CA VAL A 103 28.26 1.98 7.02
C VAL A 103 29.30 1.95 5.91
N ARG A 104 28.89 2.23 4.67
CA ARG A 104 29.82 2.49 3.57
C ARG A 104 30.20 3.97 3.57
N SER A 105 31.50 4.26 3.52
CA SER A 105 31.97 5.63 3.37
C SER A 105 31.49 6.20 2.04
N SER A 106 30.67 7.25 2.09
CA SER A 106 30.26 8.01 0.90
C SER A 106 31.39 8.91 0.40
N VAL A 107 32.41 9.15 1.22
CA VAL A 107 33.62 9.87 0.84
C VAL A 107 34.62 8.87 0.23
N PRO A 108 35.14 9.15 -0.98
CA PRO A 108 36.21 8.37 -1.56
C PRO A 108 37.43 8.37 -0.62
N SER A 109 37.96 7.20 -0.28
CA SER A 109 39.08 7.08 0.66
C SER A 109 40.47 7.31 0.02
N TRP A 110 40.53 8.00 -1.13
CA TRP A 110 41.80 8.41 -1.70
C TRP A 110 42.22 9.73 -1.04
N ALA A 111 42.84 9.63 0.13
CA ALA A 111 43.62 10.71 0.73
C ALA A 111 45.02 10.18 0.97
#